data_AF-A0A836V5W5-F1
#
_entry.id   AF-A0A836V5W5-F1
#
_cell.length_a   1.000
_cell.length_b   1.000
_cell.length_c   1.000
_cell.angle_alpha   90.00
_cell.angle_beta   90.00
_cell.angle_gamma   90.00
#
_symmetry.space_group_name_H-M   'P 1'
#
loop_
_entity.id
_entity.type
_entity.pdbx_description
1 polymer ?
#
loop_
_entity_poly.entity_id
_entity_poly.type
_entity_poly.pdbx_seq_one_letter_code
_entity_poly.pdbx_strand_id
1 'polypeptide(L)'
;MTRGKAKTAMDVTELLHQDHMKVSELFFQFSKSEDEAEKEDLVKQILTELHVHAKVEEEVVYPAVEEDAEEGDELVGEAEVEHKMVKYLMAELSEMTGDDEELDSKVTVLCELVKHHVREEEKEMFKKLRESGADLEELAEQVQSRKEELMAEPLPTMKATLAIGDEGEEGVEGEEEEAEEAEEIPQLKALETKRAPAKKPAAKRSSAKGRGGKRRSA
;
A
#
# COMPACT_ATOMS: atom_id res chain seq x y z
N MET A 1 28.45 37.13 -13.84
CA MET A 1 28.30 36.81 -12.41
C MET A 1 27.60 35.46 -12.34
N THR A 2 28.34 34.40 -12.05
CA THR A 2 27.81 33.04 -11.93
C THR A 2 27.03 32.93 -10.63
N ARG A 3 25.69 32.82 -10.73
CA ARG A 3 24.81 32.56 -9.59
C ARG A 3 25.22 31.20 -9.01
N GLY A 4 25.84 31.21 -7.84
CA GLY A 4 26.18 30.00 -7.10
C GLY A 4 24.89 29.22 -6.83
N LYS A 5 24.89 27.94 -7.19
CA LYS A 5 23.83 27.00 -6.81
C LYS A 5 23.82 26.93 -5.29
N ALA A 6 22.81 27.56 -4.66
CA ALA A 6 22.55 27.36 -3.25
C ALA A 6 22.41 25.85 -3.03
N LYS A 7 22.97 25.36 -1.92
CA LYS A 7 22.67 24.01 -1.44
C LYS A 7 21.15 23.97 -1.30
N THR A 8 20.45 23.25 -2.17
CA THR A 8 18.99 23.16 -2.13
C THR A 8 18.63 22.64 -0.75
N ALA A 9 17.94 23.44 0.05
CA ALA A 9 17.32 22.93 1.26
C ALA A 9 16.35 21.82 0.83
N MET A 10 16.22 20.79 1.67
CA MET A 10 15.31 19.68 1.40
C MET A 10 13.89 20.23 1.50
N ASP A 11 13.10 20.08 0.44
CA ASP A 11 11.70 20.48 0.45
C ASP A 11 10.81 19.36 1.03
N VAL A 12 9.59 19.71 1.45
CA VAL A 12 8.69 18.78 2.15
C VAL A 12 8.40 17.52 1.34
N THR A 13 8.26 17.63 0.02
CA THR A 13 7.97 16.47 -0.83
C THR A 13 9.20 15.56 -1.01
N GLU A 14 10.42 16.12 -1.00
CA GLU A 14 11.65 15.32 -0.95
C GLU A 14 11.82 14.60 0.40
N LEU A 15 11.41 15.26 1.50
CA LEU A 15 11.40 14.66 2.83
C LEU A 15 10.41 13.49 2.94
N LEU A 16 9.17 13.67 2.47
CA LEU A 16 8.15 12.61 2.49
C LEU A 16 8.50 11.47 1.53
N HIS A 17 9.07 11.78 0.35
CA HIS A 17 9.59 10.74 -0.55
C HIS A 17 10.66 9.85 0.13
N GLN A 18 11.48 10.40 1.01
CA GLN A 18 12.44 9.59 1.78
C GLN A 18 11.75 8.66 2.77
N ASP A 19 10.61 9.08 3.36
CA ASP A 19 9.79 8.20 4.20
C ASP A 19 9.19 7.07 3.37
N HIS A 20 8.64 7.37 2.18
CA HIS A 20 8.12 6.36 1.26
C HIS A 20 9.19 5.31 0.92
N MET A 21 10.40 5.75 0.61
CA MET A 21 11.52 4.86 0.30
C MET A 21 11.91 4.00 1.50
N LYS A 22 11.89 4.56 2.72
CA LYS A 22 12.19 3.83 3.96
C LYS A 22 11.14 2.76 4.24
N VAL A 23 9.85 3.11 4.16
CA VAL A 23 8.74 2.18 4.35
C VAL A 23 8.76 1.06 3.30
N SER A 24 9.02 1.41 2.03
CA SER A 24 9.17 0.44 0.94
C SER A 24 10.30 -0.56 1.18
N GLU A 25 11.44 -0.08 1.70
CA GLU A 25 12.57 -0.93 2.07
C GLU A 25 12.22 -1.86 3.25
N LEU A 26 11.49 -1.38 4.25
CA LEU A 26 11.03 -2.22 5.36
C LEU A 26 10.07 -3.33 4.89
N PHE A 27 9.12 -3.01 4.00
CA PHE A 27 8.27 -4.03 3.37
C PHE A 27 9.10 -5.05 2.56
N PHE A 28 10.12 -4.58 1.84
CA PHE A 28 11.01 -5.46 1.11
C PHE A 28 11.76 -6.40 2.06
N GLN A 29 12.33 -5.90 3.16
CA GLN A 29 13.00 -6.71 4.18
C GLN A 29 12.05 -7.74 4.79
N PHE A 30 10.82 -7.33 5.15
CA PHE A 30 9.80 -8.25 5.66
C PHE A 30 9.52 -9.39 4.68
N SER A 31 9.36 -9.08 3.38
CA SER A 31 9.11 -10.08 2.33
C SER A 31 10.27 -11.06 2.10
N LYS A 32 11.46 -10.78 2.65
CA LYS A 32 12.67 -11.61 2.55
C LYS A 32 12.97 -12.39 3.82
N SER A 33 12.38 -12.02 4.94
CA SER A 33 12.59 -12.73 6.19
C SER A 33 11.75 -14.01 6.25
N GLU A 34 12.37 -15.08 6.76
CA GLU A 34 11.69 -16.32 7.16
C GLU A 34 11.73 -16.50 8.69
N ASP A 35 12.35 -15.57 9.42
CA ASP A 35 12.49 -15.61 10.87
C ASP A 35 11.33 -14.86 11.53
N GLU A 36 10.57 -15.55 12.38
CA GLU A 36 9.36 -15.02 13.01
C GLU A 36 9.66 -13.81 13.91
N ALA A 37 10.78 -13.82 14.64
CA ALA A 37 11.17 -12.71 15.52
C ALA A 37 11.58 -11.48 14.70
N GLU A 38 12.35 -11.67 13.62
CA GLU A 38 12.70 -10.60 12.69
C GLU A 38 11.45 -10.02 12.01
N LYS A 39 10.49 -10.86 11.59
CA LYS A 39 9.21 -10.40 11.04
C LYS A 39 8.43 -9.54 12.01
N GLU A 40 8.34 -9.96 13.28
CA GLU A 40 7.66 -9.20 14.32
C GLU A 40 8.32 -7.81 14.53
N ASP A 41 9.66 -7.77 14.57
CA ASP A 41 10.40 -6.51 14.71
C ASP A 41 10.28 -5.61 13.47
N LEU A 42 10.23 -6.18 12.27
CA LEU A 42 9.99 -5.44 11.03
C LEU A 42 8.58 -4.86 10.98
N VAL A 43 7.56 -5.63 11.40
CA VAL A 43 6.18 -5.13 11.50
C VAL A 43 6.10 -3.96 12.46
N LYS A 44 6.70 -4.05 13.66
CA LYS A 44 6.73 -2.91 14.60
C LYS A 44 7.38 -1.66 13.99
N GLN A 45 8.45 -1.82 13.23
CA GLN A 45 9.10 -0.71 12.53
C GLN A 45 8.18 -0.13 11.45
N ILE A 46 7.57 -0.97 10.60
CA ILE A 46 6.61 -0.54 9.57
C ILE A 46 5.47 0.27 10.21
N LEU A 47 4.87 -0.24 11.29
CA LEU A 47 3.78 0.42 12.00
C LEU A 47 4.21 1.78 12.58
N THR A 48 5.43 1.88 13.10
CA THR A 48 6.00 3.14 13.62
C THR A 48 6.16 4.16 12.51
N GLU A 49 6.82 3.79 11.41
CA GLU A 49 7.06 4.71 10.30
C GLU A 49 5.77 5.17 9.64
N LEU A 50 4.83 4.25 9.37
CA LEU A 50 3.52 4.60 8.80
C LEU A 50 2.72 5.50 9.74
N HIS A 51 2.77 5.28 11.05
CA HIS A 51 2.06 6.12 12.00
C HIS A 51 2.59 7.56 11.97
N VAL A 52 3.90 7.72 12.03
CA VAL A 52 4.56 9.03 12.05
C VAL A 52 4.31 9.76 10.74
N HIS A 53 4.48 9.07 9.61
CA HIS A 53 4.30 9.59 8.26
C HIS A 53 2.87 10.08 8.02
N ALA A 54 1.88 9.22 8.24
CA ALA A 54 0.47 9.59 8.07
C ALA A 54 0.06 10.75 8.99
N LYS A 55 0.63 10.81 10.20
CA LYS A 55 0.31 11.85 11.17
C LYS A 55 0.85 13.22 10.78
N VAL A 56 2.07 13.29 10.24
CA VAL A 56 2.63 14.56 9.77
C VAL A 56 1.97 15.07 8.51
N GLU A 57 1.53 14.16 7.63
CA GLU A 57 0.72 14.54 6.47
C GLU A 57 -0.60 15.15 6.90
N GLU A 58 -1.35 14.46 7.76
CA GLU A 58 -2.66 14.93 8.24
C GLU A 58 -2.58 16.24 9.04
N GLU A 59 -1.52 16.44 9.83
CA GLU A 59 -1.40 17.62 10.71
C GLU A 59 -0.75 18.83 10.04
N VAL A 60 0.07 18.62 9.01
CA VAL A 60 0.91 19.69 8.43
C VAL A 60 0.72 19.82 6.92
N VAL A 61 0.76 18.71 6.19
CA VAL A 61 0.81 18.73 4.72
C VAL A 61 -0.58 18.93 4.13
N TYR A 62 -1.58 18.16 4.57
CA TYR A 62 -2.94 18.23 4.05
C TYR A 62 -3.57 19.60 4.22
N PRO A 63 -3.44 20.30 5.37
CA PRO A 63 -3.91 21.68 5.48
C PRO A 63 -3.31 22.62 4.43
N ALA A 64 -2.01 22.48 4.13
CA ALA A 64 -1.34 23.28 3.09
C ALA A 64 -1.80 22.88 1.67
N VAL A 65 -2.07 21.60 1.43
CA VAL A 65 -2.62 21.12 0.15
C VAL A 65 -4.03 21.65 -0.07
N GLU A 66 -4.91 21.60 0.94
CA GLU A 66 -6.26 22.17 0.86
C GLU A 66 -6.24 23.69 0.64
N GLU A 67 -5.31 24.41 1.28
CA GLU A 67 -5.21 25.87 1.18
C GLU A 67 -4.64 26.33 -0.17
N ASP A 68 -3.54 25.72 -0.62
CA ASP A 68 -2.72 26.26 -1.70
C ASP A 68 -2.87 25.50 -3.03
N ALA A 69 -3.14 24.18 -3.01
CA ALA A 69 -3.12 23.35 -4.21
C ALA A 69 -4.45 23.33 -4.98
N GLU A 70 -4.37 23.33 -6.31
CA GLU A 70 -5.56 23.16 -7.17
C GLU A 70 -6.18 21.78 -6.96
N GLU A 71 -7.49 21.73 -6.70
CA GLU A 71 -8.24 20.50 -6.35
C GLU A 71 -7.73 19.85 -5.04
N GLY A 72 -7.15 20.65 -4.13
CA GLY A 72 -6.60 20.18 -2.85
C GLY A 72 -7.59 19.38 -2.01
N ASP A 73 -8.83 19.87 -1.86
CA ASP A 73 -9.91 19.20 -1.11
C ASP A 73 -10.20 17.78 -1.64
N GLU A 74 -10.17 17.58 -2.96
CA GLU A 74 -10.45 16.27 -3.59
C GLU A 74 -9.29 15.30 -3.36
N LEU A 75 -8.06 15.77 -3.51
CA LEU A 75 -6.84 14.97 -3.29
C LEU A 75 -6.71 14.54 -1.84
N VAL A 76 -6.93 15.47 -0.89
CA VAL A 76 -6.89 15.18 0.53
C VAL A 76 -8.03 14.26 0.94
N GLY A 77 -9.23 14.46 0.40
CA GLY A 77 -10.37 13.57 0.63
C GLY A 77 -10.10 12.11 0.25
N GLU A 78 -9.46 11.88 -0.89
CA GLU A 78 -9.04 10.53 -1.31
C GLU A 78 -7.96 9.96 -0.38
N ALA A 79 -6.89 10.74 -0.13
CA ALA A 79 -5.78 10.36 0.73
C ALA A 79 -6.23 9.99 2.16
N GLU A 80 -7.16 10.75 2.75
CA GLU A 80 -7.71 10.45 4.07
C GLU A 80 -8.46 9.11 4.11
N VAL A 81 -9.18 8.77 3.05
CA VAL A 81 -9.91 7.49 2.97
C VAL A 81 -8.91 6.33 2.90
N GLU A 82 -7.84 6.48 2.12
CA GLU A 82 -6.76 5.49 2.06
C GLU A 82 -6.04 5.36 3.41
N HIS A 83 -5.73 6.48 4.08
CA HIS A 83 -5.15 6.50 5.42
C HIS A 83 -6.02 5.76 6.44
N LYS A 84 -7.34 5.93 6.39
CA LYS A 84 -8.28 5.20 7.26
C LYS A 84 -8.17 3.68 7.05
N MET A 85 -8.04 3.23 5.80
CA MET A 85 -7.86 1.81 5.46
C MET A 85 -6.49 1.26 5.91
N VAL A 86 -5.42 2.04 5.70
CA VAL A 86 -4.07 1.70 6.15
C VAL A 86 -4.03 1.58 7.68
N LYS A 87 -4.57 2.57 8.40
CA LYS A 87 -4.64 2.57 9.88
C LYS A 87 -5.49 1.43 10.43
N TYR A 88 -6.54 1.01 9.72
CA TYR A 88 -7.31 -0.17 10.11
C TYR A 88 -6.46 -1.44 10.10
N LEU A 89 -5.73 -1.71 9.02
CA LEU A 89 -4.84 -2.87 8.96
C LEU A 89 -3.68 -2.76 9.94
N MET A 90 -3.15 -1.55 10.16
CA MET A 90 -2.12 -1.31 11.18
C MET A 90 -2.61 -1.70 12.58
N ALA A 91 -3.88 -1.43 12.89
CA ALA A 91 -4.46 -1.83 14.18
C ALA A 91 -4.51 -3.35 14.33
N GLU A 92 -4.95 -4.09 13.31
CA GLU A 92 -4.94 -5.56 13.34
C GLU A 92 -3.53 -6.12 13.47
N LEU A 93 -2.58 -5.60 12.67
CA LEU A 93 -1.18 -6.04 12.69
C LEU A 93 -0.46 -5.72 14.00
N SER A 94 -0.90 -4.68 14.73
CA SER A 94 -0.30 -4.31 16.02
C SER A 94 -0.54 -5.33 17.13
N GLU A 95 -1.53 -6.21 16.95
CA GLU A 95 -1.89 -7.26 17.91
C GLU A 95 -1.32 -8.64 17.51
N MET A 96 -0.62 -8.74 16.38
CA MET A 96 -0.10 -10.00 15.84
C MET A 96 1.35 -10.29 16.24
N THR A 97 1.70 -11.58 16.25
CA THR A 97 3.05 -12.12 16.42
C THR A 97 3.59 -12.72 15.13
N GLY A 98 4.90 -12.97 15.09
CA GLY A 98 5.60 -13.48 13.90
C GLY A 98 5.09 -14.82 13.34
N ASP A 99 4.43 -15.64 14.17
CA ASP A 99 3.92 -16.98 13.87
C ASP A 99 2.43 -17.01 13.50
N ASP A 100 1.74 -15.86 13.50
CA ASP A 100 0.32 -15.78 13.10
C ASP A 100 0.13 -16.13 11.62
N GLU A 101 -0.79 -17.07 11.33
CA GLU A 101 -1.02 -17.60 9.97
C GLU A 101 -1.39 -16.52 8.94
N GLU A 102 -2.01 -15.43 9.39
CA GLU A 102 -2.47 -14.34 8.53
C GLU A 102 -1.48 -13.18 8.38
N LEU A 103 -0.37 -13.17 9.14
CA LEU A 103 0.57 -12.04 9.21
C LEU A 103 1.08 -11.64 7.83
N ASP A 104 1.69 -12.58 7.09
CA ASP A 104 2.23 -12.33 5.75
C ASP A 104 1.17 -11.81 4.78
N SER A 105 -0.05 -12.34 4.88
CA SER A 105 -1.16 -11.93 4.02
C SER A 105 -1.59 -10.50 4.32
N LYS A 106 -1.76 -10.14 5.60
CA LYS A 106 -2.14 -8.78 6.02
C LYS A 106 -1.05 -7.76 5.72
N VAL A 107 0.23 -8.08 5.94
CA VAL A 107 1.36 -7.21 5.58
C VAL A 107 1.43 -7.03 4.06
N THR A 108 1.14 -8.06 3.26
CA THR A 108 1.08 -7.94 1.80
C THR A 108 -0.03 -6.98 1.36
N VAL A 109 -1.23 -7.07 1.95
CA VAL A 109 -2.33 -6.14 1.63
C VAL A 109 -1.98 -4.71 2.06
N LEU A 110 -1.43 -4.53 3.27
CA LEU A 110 -0.96 -3.23 3.75
C LEU A 110 0.06 -2.62 2.76
N CYS A 111 1.02 -3.42 2.29
CA CYS A 111 2.02 -3.01 1.32
C CYS A 111 1.40 -2.49 0.01
N GLU A 112 0.38 -3.18 -0.52
CA GLU A 112 -0.28 -2.75 -1.75
C GLU A 112 -1.13 -1.49 -1.58
N LEU A 113 -1.80 -1.32 -0.43
CA LEU A 113 -2.51 -0.08 -0.10
C LEU A 113 -1.55 1.11 -0.02
N VAL A 114 -0.44 0.96 0.71
CA VAL A 114 0.58 2.02 0.85
C VAL A 114 1.21 2.35 -0.52
N LYS A 115 1.49 1.35 -1.37
CA LYS A 115 2.01 1.61 -2.73
C LYS A 115 1.04 2.38 -3.61
N HIS A 116 -0.26 2.11 -3.48
CA HIS A 116 -1.28 2.84 -4.23
C HIS A 116 -1.28 4.30 -3.77
N HIS A 117 -1.38 4.52 -2.46
CA HIS A 117 -1.36 5.84 -1.84
C HIS A 117 -0.16 6.68 -2.26
N VAL A 118 1.06 6.18 -2.01
CA VAL A 118 2.33 6.84 -2.36
C VAL A 118 2.39 7.24 -3.82
N ARG A 119 1.87 6.38 -4.71
CA ARG A 119 1.89 6.64 -6.15
C ARG A 119 1.01 7.82 -6.53
N GLU A 120 -0.20 7.88 -6.00
CA GLU A 120 -1.14 8.97 -6.34
C GLU A 120 -0.70 10.27 -5.67
N GLU A 121 -0.22 10.20 -4.44
CA GLU A 121 0.34 11.36 -3.72
C GLU A 121 1.55 11.96 -4.47
N GLU A 122 2.56 11.16 -4.84
CA GLU A 122 3.75 11.66 -5.52
C GLU A 122 3.46 12.21 -6.93
N LYS A 123 2.47 11.65 -7.63
CA LYS A 123 2.15 12.04 -9.01
C LYS A 123 1.27 13.26 -9.10
N GLU A 124 0.27 13.34 -8.23
CA GLU A 124 -0.77 14.37 -8.31
C GLU A 124 -0.57 15.40 -7.20
N MET A 125 -0.62 14.98 -5.92
CA MET A 125 -0.58 15.89 -4.78
C MET A 125 0.74 16.66 -4.69
N PHE A 126 1.90 15.98 -4.69
CA PHE A 126 3.21 16.64 -4.60
C PHE A 126 3.48 17.57 -5.78
N LYS A 127 3.01 17.20 -6.97
CA LYS A 127 3.14 18.04 -8.16
C LYS A 127 2.33 19.33 -8.00
N LYS A 128 1.06 19.22 -7.62
CA LYS A 128 0.17 20.38 -7.42
C LYS A 128 0.63 21.26 -6.26
N LEU A 129 1.10 20.66 -5.16
CA LEU A 129 1.68 21.41 -4.04
C LEU A 129 2.93 22.19 -4.48
N ARG A 130 3.80 21.62 -5.32
CA ARG A 130 4.95 22.36 -5.89
C ARG A 130 4.55 23.50 -6.84
N GLU A 131 3.40 23.40 -7.49
CA GLU A 131 2.88 24.40 -8.42
C GLU A 131 2.05 25.50 -7.72
N SER A 132 1.61 25.26 -6.47
CA SER A 132 0.74 26.13 -5.67
C SER A 132 1.36 27.45 -5.21
N GLY A 133 2.69 27.47 -5.03
CA GLY A 133 3.40 28.61 -4.43
C GLY A 133 3.58 28.52 -2.91
N ALA A 134 3.16 27.42 -2.27
CA ALA A 134 3.43 27.12 -0.87
C ALA A 134 4.94 27.15 -0.53
N ASP A 135 5.27 27.52 0.72
CA ASP A 135 6.66 27.49 1.20
C ASP A 135 7.05 26.06 1.61
N LEU A 136 7.56 25.31 0.63
CA LEU A 136 7.91 23.90 0.81
C LEU A 136 9.11 23.68 1.74
N GLU A 137 9.96 24.69 1.95
CA GLU A 137 11.08 24.60 2.89
C GLU A 137 10.56 24.78 4.32
N GLU A 138 9.67 25.74 4.55
CA GLU A 138 9.00 25.92 5.84
C GLU A 138 8.16 24.69 6.23
N LEU A 139 7.40 24.13 5.29
CA LEU A 139 6.67 22.88 5.53
C LEU A 139 7.60 21.72 5.88
N ALA A 140 8.78 21.63 5.25
CA ALA A 140 9.76 20.58 5.56
C ALA A 140 10.28 20.72 7.00
N GLU A 141 10.54 21.94 7.46
CA GLU A 141 10.96 22.21 8.84
C GLU A 141 9.87 21.83 9.86
N GLN A 142 8.61 22.16 9.58
CA GLN A 142 7.46 21.78 10.41
C GLN A 142 7.29 20.26 10.48
N VAL A 143 7.31 19.59 9.32
CA VAL A 143 7.24 18.12 9.24
C VAL A 143 8.39 17.48 9.99
N GLN A 144 9.63 17.93 9.79
CA GLN A 144 10.79 17.38 10.47
C GLN A 144 10.68 17.54 12.00
N SER A 145 10.30 18.72 12.48
CA SER A 145 10.08 18.97 13.92
C SER A 145 9.00 18.04 14.47
N ARG A 146 7.88 17.89 13.76
CA ARG A 146 6.77 17.05 14.22
C ARG A 146 7.11 15.57 14.22
N LYS A 147 7.87 15.10 13.22
CA LYS A 147 8.39 13.72 13.18
C LYS A 147 9.29 13.43 14.37
N GLU A 148 10.17 14.35 14.74
CA GLU A 148 11.06 14.16 15.90
C GLU A 148 10.28 14.01 17.21
N GLU A 149 9.20 14.78 17.38
CA GLU A 149 8.29 14.63 18.53
C GLU A 149 7.60 13.26 18.52
N LEU A 150 6.97 12.89 17.40
CA LEU A 150 6.22 11.64 17.27
C LEU A 150 7.10 10.40 17.43
N MET A 151 8.34 10.44 16.92
CA MET A 151 9.32 9.35 17.07
C MET A 151 9.78 9.15 18.53
N ALA A 152 9.62 10.18 19.38
CA ALA A 152 9.91 10.07 20.81
C ALA A 152 8.70 9.57 21.63
N GLU A 153 7.51 9.55 21.04
CA GLU A 153 6.29 9.05 21.66
C GLU A 153 6.17 7.52 21.45
N PRO A 154 5.58 6.78 22.41
CA PRO A 154 5.23 5.39 22.17
C PRO A 154 4.12 5.31 21.13
N LEU A 155 4.17 4.28 20.27
CA LEU A 155 3.07 3.99 19.35
C LEU A 155 1.73 3.96 20.10
N PRO A 156 0.71 4.71 19.64
CA PRO A 156 -0.58 4.70 20.29
C PRO A 156 -1.24 3.34 20.12
N THR A 157 -2.03 2.93 21.11
CA THR A 157 -2.91 1.76 20.95
C THR A 157 -3.93 2.09 19.86
N MET A 158 -3.81 1.41 18.72
CA MET A 158 -4.74 1.55 17.62
C MET A 158 -5.98 0.68 17.90
N LYS A 159 -7.17 1.20 17.60
CA LYS A 159 -8.40 0.39 17.66
C LYS A 159 -8.83 0.09 16.24
N ALA A 160 -8.92 -1.19 15.90
CA ALA A 160 -9.56 -1.62 14.68
C ALA A 160 -11.07 -1.36 14.83
N THR A 161 -11.61 -0.39 14.08
CA THR A 161 -13.06 -0.22 13.95
C THR A 161 -13.37 0.10 12.49
N LEU A 162 -13.58 -0.94 11.69
CA LEU A 162 -14.25 -0.81 10.41
C LEU A 162 -15.74 -0.96 10.70
N ALA A 163 -16.49 0.14 10.64
CA ALA A 163 -17.94 0.07 10.63
C ALA A 163 -18.40 -0.40 9.25
N ILE A 164 -18.12 -1.67 8.91
CA ILE A 164 -18.91 -2.37 7.90
C ILE A 164 -20.25 -2.60 8.59
N GLY A 165 -21.31 -1.97 8.08
CA GLY A 165 -22.65 -2.16 8.64
C GLY A 165 -23.00 -3.63 8.70
N ASP A 166 -22.96 -4.19 9.91
CA ASP A 166 -23.64 -5.43 10.27
C ASP A 166 -25.14 -5.11 10.34
N GLU A 167 -25.76 -4.89 9.18
CA GLU A 167 -27.21 -5.02 9.08
C GLU A 167 -27.47 -6.52 9.03
N GLY A 168 -27.92 -7.03 10.18
CA GLY A 168 -27.96 -8.44 10.50
C GLY A 168 -28.78 -9.31 9.52
N GLU A 169 -28.62 -10.61 9.73
CA GLU A 169 -29.53 -11.64 9.24
C GLU A 169 -30.98 -11.34 9.70
N GLU A 170 -31.72 -10.53 8.95
CA GLU A 170 -33.16 -10.67 8.86
C GLU A 170 -33.48 -11.33 7.53
N GLY A 171 -33.96 -12.56 7.59
CA GLY A 171 -34.44 -13.30 6.44
C GLY A 171 -35.57 -12.53 5.76
N VAL A 172 -35.29 -11.99 4.58
CA VAL A 172 -36.32 -11.43 3.70
C VAL A 172 -36.95 -12.61 2.96
N GLU A 173 -38.10 -13.05 3.45
CA GLU A 173 -39.02 -13.86 2.65
C GLU A 173 -39.44 -13.03 1.43
N GLY A 174 -39.25 -13.62 0.25
CA GLY A 174 -39.41 -12.93 -1.02
C GLY A 174 -40.85 -12.49 -1.28
N GLU A 175 -40.97 -11.28 -1.81
CA GLU A 175 -42.04 -10.93 -2.73
C GLU A 175 -41.38 -10.54 -4.05
N GLU A 176 -41.68 -11.33 -5.09
CA GLU A 176 -41.28 -11.07 -6.46
C GLU A 176 -42.06 -9.84 -6.96
N GLU A 177 -41.38 -8.70 -7.14
CA GLU A 177 -41.92 -7.58 -7.91
C GLU A 177 -41.05 -7.36 -9.17
N GLU A 178 -41.75 -7.22 -10.29
CA GLU A 178 -41.20 -7.24 -11.65
C GLU A 178 -40.10 -6.19 -11.88
N ALA A 179 -39.03 -6.62 -12.55
CA ALA A 179 -37.93 -5.77 -12.96
C ALA A 179 -38.38 -4.74 -14.01
N GLU A 180 -38.37 -3.46 -13.65
CA GLU A 180 -38.33 -2.36 -14.62
C GLU A 180 -36.87 -2.09 -15.04
N GLU A 181 -36.71 -1.83 -16.32
CA GLU A 181 -35.49 -1.84 -17.13
C GLU A 181 -34.43 -0.82 -16.65
N ALA A 182 -33.29 -1.30 -16.14
CA ALA A 182 -32.15 -0.45 -15.80
C ALA A 182 -31.27 -0.20 -17.04
N GLU A 183 -31.08 1.07 -17.41
CA GLU A 183 -30.14 1.51 -18.45
C GLU A 183 -28.70 1.03 -18.18
N GLU A 184 -28.04 0.47 -19.20
CA GLU A 184 -26.65 0.01 -19.18
C GLU A 184 -25.66 1.19 -18.97
N ILE A 185 -24.81 1.10 -17.92
CA ILE A 185 -23.65 1.97 -17.72
C ILE A 185 -22.48 1.48 -18.61
N PRO A 186 -21.98 2.24 -19.62
CA PRO A 186 -21.15 1.66 -20.70
C PRO A 186 -19.66 1.40 -20.42
N GLN A 187 -19.12 1.65 -19.23
CA GLN A 187 -17.66 1.85 -19.08
C GLN A 187 -16.83 0.72 -18.46
N LEU A 188 -17.41 -0.44 -18.12
CA LEU A 188 -16.67 -1.55 -17.47
C LEU A 188 -16.45 -2.80 -18.35
N LYS A 189 -16.24 -2.65 -19.67
CA LYS A 189 -15.90 -3.79 -20.56
C LYS A 189 -14.46 -3.80 -21.10
N ALA A 190 -13.57 -2.94 -20.61
CA ALA A 190 -12.23 -2.80 -21.22
C ALA A 190 -11.08 -3.58 -20.56
N LEU A 191 -11.30 -4.34 -19.48
CA LEU A 191 -10.19 -5.02 -18.77
C LEU A 191 -10.26 -6.55 -18.73
N GLU A 192 -11.29 -7.17 -19.31
CA GLU A 192 -11.39 -8.64 -19.41
C GLU A 192 -10.93 -9.20 -20.76
N THR A 193 -9.78 -8.76 -21.31
CA THR A 193 -9.09 -9.58 -22.33
C THR A 193 -7.58 -9.36 -22.30
N LYS A 194 -6.86 -10.21 -21.56
CA LYS A 194 -5.53 -10.77 -21.91
C LYS A 194 -5.01 -11.69 -20.80
N ARG A 195 -5.64 -12.85 -20.64
CA ARG A 195 -5.01 -14.01 -19.99
C ARG A 195 -4.63 -15.02 -21.08
N ALA A 196 -3.34 -15.15 -21.34
CA ALA A 196 -2.79 -16.13 -22.28
C ALA A 196 -2.87 -17.56 -21.67
N PRO A 197 -3.16 -18.61 -22.46
CA PRO A 197 -3.29 -19.96 -21.92
C PRO A 197 -1.92 -20.63 -21.67
N ALA A 198 -1.78 -21.21 -20.48
CA ALA A 198 -0.65 -22.04 -20.07
C ALA A 198 -0.59 -23.35 -20.88
N LYS A 199 0.59 -23.67 -21.43
CA LYS A 199 0.87 -24.98 -22.05
C LYS A 199 1.16 -26.03 -20.98
N LYS A 200 0.36 -27.10 -20.95
CA LYS A 200 0.61 -28.31 -20.13
C LYS A 200 1.83 -29.09 -20.65
N PRO A 201 2.64 -29.73 -19.77
CA PRO A 201 3.71 -30.61 -20.19
C PRO A 201 3.16 -31.98 -20.64
N ALA A 202 3.65 -32.47 -21.77
CA ALA A 202 3.29 -33.77 -22.32
C ALA A 202 4.10 -34.91 -21.68
N ALA A 203 3.40 -35.88 -21.10
CA ALA A 203 3.97 -37.13 -20.59
C ALA A 203 4.43 -38.05 -21.75
N LYS A 204 5.68 -38.53 -21.71
CA LYS A 204 6.14 -39.67 -22.53
C LYS A 204 6.12 -40.94 -21.69
N ARG A 205 5.18 -41.85 -22.00
CA ARG A 205 5.27 -43.26 -21.59
C ARG A 205 5.91 -44.09 -22.70
N SER A 206 6.76 -44.97 -22.24
CA SER A 206 7.54 -46.02 -22.89
C SER A 206 6.74 -46.96 -23.81
N SER A 207 7.39 -47.45 -24.87
CA SER A 207 7.07 -48.77 -25.43
C SER A 207 8.35 -49.47 -25.92
N ALA A 208 8.53 -50.69 -25.41
CA ALA A 208 9.64 -51.60 -25.71
C ALA A 208 9.24 -52.63 -26.76
N LYS A 209 10.11 -52.87 -27.74
CA LYS A 209 10.20 -54.08 -28.60
C LYS A 209 11.50 -53.94 -29.41
N GLY A 210 12.47 -54.85 -29.49
CA GLY A 210 12.64 -56.23 -29.06
C GLY A 210 13.55 -56.95 -30.08
N ARG A 211 14.45 -57.82 -29.60
CA ARG A 211 15.13 -58.97 -30.25
C ARG A 211 16.57 -58.83 -30.80
N GLY A 212 17.41 -59.75 -30.29
CA GLY A 212 18.49 -60.46 -30.99
C GLY A 212 19.90 -60.03 -30.55
N GLY A 213 20.80 -60.81 -29.96
CA GLY A 213 20.90 -62.27 -29.80
C GLY A 213 22.09 -62.86 -30.58
N LYS A 214 23.32 -62.79 -30.03
CA LYS A 214 24.47 -63.75 -30.17
C LYS A 214 25.73 -63.10 -29.57
N ARG A 215 26.28 -63.49 -28.40
CA ARG A 215 27.06 -64.70 -28.02
C ARG A 215 28.33 -64.97 -28.85
N ARG A 216 29.49 -64.77 -28.20
CA ARG A 216 30.68 -65.65 -28.04
C ARG A 216 32.00 -64.87 -28.22
N SER A 217 32.81 -64.70 -27.18
CA SER A 217 33.82 -65.63 -26.62
C SER A 217 35.18 -65.52 -27.33
N ALA A 218 36.13 -64.87 -26.68
CA ALA A 218 37.52 -65.31 -26.44
C ALA A 218 38.20 -64.24 -25.57
#